data_AF-A0A2T2TY76-F1
#
_entry.id   AF-A0A2T2TY76-F1
#
_cell.length_a   1.000
_cell.length_b   1.000
_cell.length_c   1.000
_cell.angle_alpha   90.00
_cell.angle_beta   90.00
_cell.angle_gamma   90.00
#
_symmetry.space_group_name_H-M   'P 1'
#
loop_
_entity.id
_entity.type
_entity.pdbx_description
1 polymer ?
#
loop_
_entity_poly.entity_id
_entity_poly.type
_entity_poly.pdbx_seq_one_letter_code
_entity_poly.pdbx_strand_id
1 'polypeptide(L)'
;NVVTQMGNQGHTHPDGRRAIEWVWAGAIGAVQQIYSWTDRPAGWWPQGVSRPDESMSVPDEVNWDLFLGPAPEVPYHEAYHPFRWRGWIDYGTGALGDMGAHLIDHALWALNLKYPTEVWGSSNAFGTDSGERVSWPTAETVHYTFGRGGRDPVQLTWYDGGLLPPRPQALPNDVPLVRELGADEEGPPPSWGGTIMVGDEGVLMYDTYGRNPRLYPKELEAEYDDTPQQLPRVGTSHQMNWAEACKGQAEPTCPFDYAVPLTEALLLGVVSLQAGTPVRYDPRSMEIPNAPEAEQYLRRDYREGWSL
;
A
#
# COMPACT_ATOMS: atom_id res chain seq x y z
N ASN A 1 9.07 6.24 -26.76
CA ASN A 1 8.51 5.81 -25.47
C ASN A 1 9.57 5.94 -24.40
N VAL A 2 9.22 6.45 -23.22
CA VAL A 2 10.12 6.57 -22.07
C VAL A 2 9.94 5.33 -21.19
N VAL A 3 11.04 4.79 -20.66
CA VAL A 3 10.99 3.64 -19.73
C VAL A 3 10.68 4.13 -18.32
N THR A 4 9.57 3.63 -17.76
CA THR A 4 9.08 4.00 -16.43
C THR A 4 9.18 2.84 -15.46
N GLN A 5 9.47 3.09 -14.19
CA GLN A 5 9.38 2.10 -13.13
C GLN A 5 9.05 2.77 -11.79
N MET A 6 7.97 2.36 -11.13
CA MET A 6 7.71 2.75 -9.74
C MET A 6 8.69 2.01 -8.83
N GLY A 7 9.18 2.69 -7.79
CA GLY A 7 10.14 2.15 -6.81
C GLY A 7 9.56 1.09 -5.88
N ASN A 8 8.96 0.04 -6.43
CA ASN A 8 8.36 -1.07 -5.72
C ASN A 8 9.26 -2.32 -5.82
N GLN A 9 10.22 -2.42 -4.91
CA GLN A 9 11.35 -3.35 -5.02
C GLN A 9 10.93 -4.81 -4.93
N GLY A 10 9.77 -5.11 -4.31
CA GLY A 10 9.21 -6.46 -4.25
C GLY A 10 8.97 -7.11 -5.61
N HIS A 11 8.84 -6.31 -6.68
CA HIS A 11 8.76 -6.84 -8.05
C HIS A 11 10.08 -7.43 -8.56
N THR A 12 11.22 -7.02 -8.01
CA THR A 12 12.55 -7.54 -8.39
C THR A 12 12.92 -8.77 -7.58
N HIS A 13 12.32 -8.97 -6.41
CA HIS A 13 12.66 -10.06 -5.51
C HIS A 13 12.12 -11.41 -5.98
N PRO A 14 12.91 -12.50 -5.86
CA PRO A 14 12.47 -13.84 -6.24
C PRO A 14 11.29 -14.35 -5.40
N ASP A 15 11.24 -13.98 -4.12
CA ASP A 15 10.18 -14.36 -3.17
C ASP A 15 8.79 -13.91 -3.66
N GLY A 16 8.62 -12.62 -3.95
CA GLY A 16 7.35 -12.10 -4.42
C GLY A 16 6.88 -12.75 -5.73
N ARG A 17 7.83 -13.01 -6.64
CA ARG A 17 7.56 -13.73 -7.90
C ARG A 17 7.14 -15.18 -7.65
N ARG A 18 7.77 -15.86 -6.69
CA ARG A 18 7.39 -17.22 -6.28
C ARG A 18 5.99 -17.26 -5.68
N ALA A 19 5.65 -16.29 -4.83
CA ALA A 19 4.30 -16.16 -4.26
C ALA A 19 3.23 -16.11 -5.36
N ILE A 20 3.47 -15.30 -6.39
CA ILE A 20 2.56 -15.16 -7.54
C ILE A 20 2.48 -16.45 -8.35
N GLU A 21 3.62 -17.09 -8.62
CA GLU A 21 3.68 -18.34 -9.36
C GLU A 21 2.92 -19.47 -8.65
N TRP A 22 2.96 -19.54 -7.32
CA TRP A 22 2.13 -20.48 -6.55
C TRP A 22 0.64 -20.21 -6.71
N VAL A 23 0.20 -18.95 -6.68
CA VAL A 23 -1.21 -18.61 -6.95
C VAL A 23 -1.60 -19.02 -8.37
N TRP A 24 -0.74 -18.74 -9.36
CA TRP A 24 -1.01 -19.11 -10.76
C TRP A 24 -0.99 -20.62 -11.00
N ALA A 25 -0.22 -21.37 -10.23
CA ALA A 25 -0.23 -22.83 -10.23
C ALA A 25 -1.47 -23.43 -9.56
N GLY A 26 -2.25 -22.62 -8.82
CA GLY A 26 -3.46 -23.06 -8.13
C GLY A 26 -3.24 -23.52 -6.69
N ALA A 27 -2.08 -23.22 -6.07
CA ALA A 27 -1.70 -23.76 -4.76
C ALA A 27 -2.69 -23.49 -3.62
N ILE A 28 -3.52 -22.45 -3.74
CA ILE A 28 -4.53 -22.10 -2.75
C ILE A 28 -5.95 -22.09 -3.33
N GLY A 29 -6.12 -22.57 -4.56
CA GLY A 29 -7.40 -22.56 -5.28
C GLY A 29 -7.91 -21.15 -5.58
N ALA A 30 -9.24 -20.97 -5.54
CA ALA A 30 -9.89 -19.71 -5.84
C ALA A 30 -9.83 -18.74 -4.66
N VAL A 31 -8.97 -17.71 -4.76
CA VAL A 31 -8.89 -16.64 -3.75
C VAL A 31 -10.20 -15.85 -3.68
N GLN A 32 -10.71 -15.65 -2.46
CA GLN A 32 -11.94 -14.90 -2.15
C GLN A 32 -11.69 -13.73 -1.21
N GLN A 33 -10.70 -13.84 -0.32
CA GLN A 33 -10.40 -12.84 0.69
C GLN A 33 -8.90 -12.56 0.75
N ILE A 34 -8.56 -11.29 0.90
CA ILE A 34 -7.21 -10.79 1.13
C ILE A 34 -7.23 -9.97 2.42
N TYR A 35 -6.23 -10.18 3.26
CA TYR A 35 -5.99 -9.38 4.45
C TYR A 35 -4.59 -8.80 4.38
N SER A 36 -4.43 -7.50 4.56
CA SER A 36 -3.13 -6.83 4.53
C SER A 36 -3.01 -5.90 5.72
N TRP A 37 -1.85 -5.87 6.38
CA TRP A 37 -1.67 -5.08 7.58
C TRP A 37 -0.26 -4.54 7.78
N THR A 38 -0.15 -3.47 8.57
CA THR A 38 1.14 -2.88 8.99
C THR A 38 1.09 -2.35 10.42
N ASP A 39 2.26 -2.24 11.04
CA ASP A 39 2.48 -1.52 12.29
C ASP A 39 2.33 -0.01 12.16
N ARG A 40 2.53 0.55 10.95
CA ARG A 40 2.49 2.00 10.73
C ARG A 40 1.15 2.61 11.18
N PRO A 41 1.15 3.85 11.69
CA PRO A 41 2.29 4.75 11.83
C PRO A 41 3.18 4.46 13.06
N ALA A 42 2.79 3.59 14.00
CA ALA A 42 3.42 3.26 15.30
C ALA A 42 4.76 3.92 15.65
N GLY A 43 4.78 5.24 15.85
CA GLY A 43 5.96 6.00 16.27
C GLY A 43 6.95 6.39 15.16
N TRP A 44 6.74 5.96 13.91
CA TRP A 44 7.54 6.33 12.74
C TRP A 44 7.34 7.80 12.34
N TRP A 45 6.11 8.28 12.47
CA TRP A 45 5.73 9.68 12.25
C TRP A 45 4.46 10.02 13.05
N PRO A 46 4.18 11.32 13.30
CA PRO A 46 2.96 11.75 13.99
C PRO A 46 1.71 11.52 13.13
N GLN A 47 0.67 10.96 13.73
CA GLN A 47 -0.70 10.84 13.20
C GLN A 47 -1.68 11.03 14.37
N GLY A 48 -2.92 11.44 14.09
CA GLY A 48 -3.92 11.74 15.12
C GLY A 48 -3.52 12.88 16.05
N VAL A 49 -2.78 13.87 15.52
CA VAL A 49 -2.29 15.04 16.27
C VAL A 49 -2.71 16.35 15.60
N SER A 50 -2.81 17.42 16.39
CA SER A 50 -2.93 18.80 15.88
C SER A 50 -1.60 19.31 15.35
N ARG A 51 -1.64 20.37 14.52
CA ARG A 51 -0.43 21.09 14.12
C ARG A 51 0.27 21.66 15.37
N PRO A 52 1.60 21.77 15.35
CA PRO A 52 2.31 22.50 16.39
C PRO A 52 1.88 23.97 16.39
N ASP A 53 1.65 24.53 17.57
CA ASP A 53 1.36 25.96 17.75
C ASP A 53 2.63 26.83 17.62
N GLU A 54 3.80 26.21 17.81
CA GLU A 54 5.09 26.86 17.76
C GLU A 54 5.70 26.81 16.35
N SER A 55 6.50 27.81 16.02
CA SER A 55 7.31 27.85 14.79
C SER A 55 8.79 27.77 15.12
N MET A 56 9.57 27.12 14.26
CA MET A 56 11.02 27.03 14.36
C MET A 56 11.69 27.81 13.23
N SER A 57 12.96 28.19 13.43
CA SER A 57 13.79 28.70 12.33
C SER A 57 14.02 27.59 11.29
N VAL A 58 13.85 27.93 10.01
CA VAL A 58 14.16 27.03 8.90
C VAL A 58 15.68 26.75 8.89
N PRO A 59 16.12 25.48 8.86
CA PRO A 59 17.54 25.16 8.67
C PRO A 59 18.08 25.69 7.34
N ASP A 60 19.33 26.13 7.31
CA ASP A 60 19.94 26.76 6.12
C ASP A 60 19.93 25.86 4.88
N GLU A 61 19.97 24.54 5.08
CA GLU A 61 19.95 23.54 4.00
C GLU A 61 18.54 23.22 3.47
N VAL A 62 17.49 23.79 4.06
CA VAL A 62 16.09 23.51 3.73
C VAL A 62 15.46 24.69 3.00
N ASN A 63 15.07 24.48 1.74
CA ASN A 63 14.15 25.39 1.06
C ASN A 63 12.71 25.03 1.45
N TRP A 64 12.17 25.73 2.44
CA TRP A 64 10.86 25.44 3.01
C TRP A 64 9.71 25.66 2.02
N ASP A 65 9.76 26.73 1.24
CA ASP A 65 8.76 27.03 0.22
C ASP A 65 8.66 25.91 -0.83
N LEU A 66 9.82 25.37 -1.24
CA LEU A 66 9.89 24.24 -2.17
C LEU A 66 9.39 22.94 -1.53
N PHE A 67 9.68 22.70 -0.25
CA PHE A 67 9.15 21.53 0.46
C PHE A 67 7.62 21.56 0.55
N LEU A 68 7.04 22.71 0.92
CA LEU A 68 5.59 22.88 1.00
C LEU A 68 4.94 22.68 -0.38
N GLY A 69 5.63 23.11 -1.44
CA GLY A 69 5.14 22.94 -2.81
C GLY A 69 3.76 23.60 -2.97
N PRO A 70 2.76 22.93 -3.56
CA PRO A 70 1.42 23.48 -3.75
C PRO A 70 0.52 23.45 -2.50
N ALA A 71 0.96 22.84 -1.40
CA ALA A 71 0.17 22.74 -0.17
C ALA A 71 0.05 24.09 0.56
N PRO A 72 -0.89 24.25 1.52
CA PRO A 72 -1.03 25.47 2.31
C PRO A 72 0.28 25.90 2.99
N GLU A 73 0.49 27.21 3.08
CA GLU A 73 1.65 27.76 3.77
C GLU A 73 1.51 27.56 5.29
N VAL A 74 2.50 26.91 5.90
CA VAL A 74 2.61 26.78 7.35
C VAL A 74 4.03 27.12 7.80
N PRO A 75 4.22 27.63 9.03
CA PRO A 75 5.56 27.84 9.58
C PRO A 75 6.36 26.54 9.62
N TYR A 76 7.68 26.64 9.46
CA TYR A 76 8.55 25.49 9.61
C TYR A 76 8.48 24.92 11.03
N HIS A 77 8.38 23.59 11.11
CA HIS A 77 8.51 22.83 12.34
C HIS A 77 9.03 21.43 12.01
N GLU A 78 9.84 20.86 12.89
CA GLU A 78 10.37 19.48 12.75
C GLU A 78 9.29 18.38 12.82
N ALA A 79 8.04 18.77 13.06
CA ALA A 79 6.88 17.87 13.07
C ALA A 79 6.46 17.47 11.65
N TYR A 80 6.89 18.22 10.63
CA TYR A 80 6.61 17.96 9.22
C TYR A 80 7.82 17.35 8.48
N HIS A 81 9.01 17.92 8.64
CA HIS A 81 10.20 17.57 7.86
C HIS A 81 11.26 16.86 8.73
N PRO A 82 12.12 15.97 8.19
CA PRO A 82 12.19 15.48 6.81
C PRO A 82 11.35 14.24 6.49
N PHE A 83 10.97 13.46 7.52
CA PHE A 83 10.30 12.17 7.32
C PHE A 83 8.85 12.15 7.80
N ARG A 84 8.49 13.10 8.68
CA ARG A 84 7.23 13.10 9.45
C ARG A 84 6.00 13.54 8.66
N TRP A 85 6.19 14.06 7.45
CA TRP A 85 5.16 14.63 6.58
C TRP A 85 4.06 13.62 6.19
N ARG A 86 4.39 12.32 6.21
CA ARG A 86 3.50 11.20 5.86
C ARG A 86 2.15 11.20 6.57
N GLY A 87 2.16 11.63 7.84
CA GLY A 87 0.96 11.64 8.67
C GLY A 87 0.08 12.88 8.52
N TRP A 88 0.50 13.87 7.74
CA TRP A 88 -0.25 15.11 7.55
C TRP A 88 -1.01 15.05 6.23
N ILE A 89 -2.30 15.40 6.26
CA ILE A 89 -3.18 15.38 5.07
C ILE A 89 -2.64 16.28 3.94
N ASP A 90 -1.86 17.29 4.30
CA ASP A 90 -1.31 18.20 3.31
C ASP A 90 -0.19 17.62 2.44
N TYR A 91 0.52 16.63 2.95
CA TYR A 91 1.78 16.19 2.37
C TYR A 91 1.80 14.70 2.12
N GLY A 92 1.12 13.92 2.95
CA GLY A 92 1.08 12.47 2.91
C GLY A 92 -0.33 11.91 2.88
N THR A 93 -0.37 10.59 2.86
CA THR A 93 -1.57 9.75 2.65
C THR A 93 -1.71 8.70 3.76
N GLY A 94 -1.10 8.96 4.91
CA GLY A 94 -1.13 8.07 6.06
C GLY A 94 -0.37 6.77 5.83
N ALA A 95 -0.62 5.79 6.71
CA ALA A 95 0.00 4.47 6.64
C ALA A 95 -0.43 3.68 5.39
N LEU A 96 -1.70 3.76 4.97
CA LEU A 96 -2.19 3.12 3.76
C LEU A 96 -1.41 3.55 2.52
N GLY A 97 -1.23 4.86 2.29
CA GLY A 97 -0.52 5.31 1.11
C GLY A 97 1.01 5.11 1.18
N ASP A 98 1.60 5.05 2.37
CA ASP A 98 3.04 4.75 2.55
C ASP A 98 3.35 3.25 2.37
N MET A 99 2.54 2.37 2.97
CA MET A 99 2.85 0.93 3.05
C MET A 99 1.99 0.04 2.16
N GLY A 100 0.81 0.51 1.72
CA GLY A 100 -0.12 -0.29 0.93
C GLY A 100 0.50 -0.81 -0.36
N ALA A 101 1.30 0.02 -1.06
CA ALA A 101 1.99 -0.39 -2.29
C ALA A 101 3.03 -1.50 -2.08
N HIS A 102 3.48 -1.73 -0.85
CA HIS A 102 4.47 -2.76 -0.53
C HIS A 102 3.84 -4.06 -0.02
N LEU A 103 2.59 -4.00 0.42
CA LEU A 103 1.90 -5.11 1.08
C LEU A 103 0.75 -5.66 0.23
N ILE A 104 -0.02 -4.80 -0.43
CA ILE A 104 -1.19 -5.18 -1.23
C ILE A 104 -0.80 -5.65 -2.64
N ASP A 105 0.31 -5.10 -3.14
CA ASP A 105 0.80 -5.25 -4.51
C ASP A 105 0.81 -6.69 -5.04
N HIS A 106 1.52 -7.61 -4.40
CA HIS A 106 1.65 -8.99 -4.90
C HIS A 106 0.31 -9.72 -4.99
N ALA A 107 -0.67 -9.37 -4.14
CA ALA A 107 -2.02 -9.96 -4.23
C ALA A 107 -2.79 -9.42 -5.44
N LEU A 108 -2.71 -8.11 -5.70
CA LEU A 108 -3.29 -7.50 -6.92
C LEU A 108 -2.62 -8.05 -8.18
N TRP A 109 -1.29 -8.19 -8.17
CA TRP A 109 -0.54 -8.76 -9.28
C TRP A 109 -0.92 -10.22 -9.54
N ALA A 110 -0.93 -11.07 -8.50
CA ALA A 110 -1.26 -12.49 -8.63
C ALA A 110 -2.66 -12.71 -9.22
N LEU A 111 -3.61 -11.84 -8.87
CA LEU A 111 -5.01 -11.96 -9.28
C LEU A 111 -5.37 -11.07 -10.49
N ASN A 112 -4.40 -10.34 -11.05
CA ASN A 112 -4.59 -9.37 -12.12
C ASN A 112 -5.73 -8.36 -11.82
N LEU A 113 -5.74 -7.85 -10.59
CA LEU A 113 -6.71 -6.85 -10.12
C LEU A 113 -6.18 -5.45 -10.43
N LYS A 114 -7.09 -4.55 -10.83
CA LYS A 114 -6.79 -3.14 -11.09
C LYS A 114 -7.60 -2.26 -10.15
N TYR A 115 -8.77 -1.83 -10.60
CA TYR A 115 -9.61 -0.89 -9.86
C TYR A 115 -10.65 -1.64 -9.02
N PRO A 116 -10.85 -1.27 -7.75
CA PRO A 116 -11.95 -1.77 -6.96
C PRO A 116 -13.28 -1.21 -7.49
N THR A 117 -14.35 -2.00 -7.38
CA THR A 117 -15.72 -1.56 -7.73
C THR A 117 -16.40 -0.82 -6.58
N GLU A 118 -15.95 -1.05 -5.34
CA GLU A 118 -16.45 -0.37 -4.15
C GLU A 118 -15.35 -0.35 -3.08
N VAL A 119 -15.22 0.78 -2.38
CA VAL A 119 -14.25 0.98 -1.30
C VAL A 119 -14.93 1.68 -0.13
N TRP A 120 -14.68 1.25 1.09
CA TRP A 120 -15.16 1.93 2.29
C TRP A 120 -14.21 1.71 3.45
N GLY A 121 -14.10 2.70 4.32
CA GLY A 121 -13.20 2.64 5.46
C GLY A 121 -13.84 3.08 6.76
N SER A 122 -13.17 2.76 7.85
CA SER A 122 -13.45 3.28 9.18
C SER A 122 -12.14 3.51 9.90
N SER A 123 -12.09 4.50 10.77
CA SER A 123 -10.90 4.84 11.54
C SER A 123 -11.29 5.34 12.93
N ASN A 124 -10.28 5.53 13.79
CA ASN A 124 -10.47 6.46 14.89
C ASN A 124 -10.52 7.92 14.37
N ALA A 125 -10.58 8.89 15.29
CA ALA A 125 -10.72 10.29 14.91
C ALA A 125 -9.53 10.76 14.04
N PHE A 126 -9.84 11.56 13.02
CA PHE A 126 -8.85 12.38 12.33
C PHE A 126 -8.38 13.49 13.28
N GLY A 127 -7.07 13.77 13.31
CA GLY A 127 -6.52 14.80 14.20
C GLY A 127 -6.82 14.56 15.69
N THR A 128 -6.95 15.64 16.47
CA THR A 128 -7.31 15.60 17.91
C THR A 128 -8.70 16.18 18.16
N ASP A 129 -9.10 16.28 19.43
CA ASP A 129 -10.39 16.83 19.91
C ASP A 129 -10.71 18.26 19.45
N SER A 130 -9.78 18.97 18.79
CA SER A 130 -10.00 20.29 18.19
C SER A 130 -10.98 20.26 17.01
N GLY A 131 -11.23 19.07 16.44
CA GLY A 131 -12.16 18.86 15.33
C GLY A 131 -11.58 19.21 13.96
N GLU A 132 -10.33 19.68 13.88
CA GLU A 132 -9.66 20.00 12.63
C GLU A 132 -8.97 18.77 12.03
N ARG A 133 -9.30 18.44 10.78
CA ARG A 133 -8.71 17.30 10.06
C ARG A 133 -7.39 17.70 9.41
N VAL A 134 -6.32 17.74 10.20
CA VAL A 134 -4.97 18.12 9.73
C VAL A 134 -4.00 16.94 9.58
N SER A 135 -4.23 15.86 10.33
CA SER A 135 -3.44 14.64 10.27
C SER A 135 -4.32 13.41 10.13
N TRP A 136 -3.75 12.36 9.53
CA TRP A 136 -4.41 11.07 9.33
C TRP A 136 -4.69 10.39 10.68
N PRO A 137 -5.73 9.55 10.78
CA PRO A 137 -6.09 8.81 12.00
C PRO A 137 -4.93 7.92 12.47
N THR A 138 -4.83 7.55 13.75
CA THR A 138 -3.73 6.67 14.19
C THR A 138 -3.93 5.21 13.83
N ALA A 139 -5.17 4.81 13.49
CA ALA A 139 -5.52 3.47 13.07
C ALA A 139 -6.76 3.51 12.18
N GLU A 140 -6.72 2.77 11.08
CA GLU A 140 -7.83 2.60 10.16
C GLU A 140 -7.98 1.17 9.65
N THR A 141 -9.18 0.89 9.14
CA THR A 141 -9.50 -0.31 8.38
C THR A 141 -10.15 0.14 7.09
N VAL A 142 -9.68 -0.38 5.96
CA VAL A 142 -10.25 -0.09 4.64
C VAL A 142 -10.57 -1.38 3.93
N HIS A 143 -11.78 -1.45 3.38
CA HIS A 143 -12.29 -2.58 2.64
C HIS A 143 -12.42 -2.22 1.17
N TYR A 144 -12.06 -3.17 0.32
CA TYR A 144 -12.14 -3.06 -1.13
C TYR A 144 -12.85 -4.28 -1.68
N THR A 145 -13.76 -4.05 -2.61
CA THR A 145 -14.34 -5.10 -3.45
C THR A 145 -13.76 -4.99 -4.85
N PHE A 146 -13.17 -6.07 -5.35
CA PHE A 146 -12.67 -6.17 -6.71
C PHE A 146 -13.52 -7.14 -7.53
N GLY A 147 -14.13 -6.63 -8.60
CA GLY A 147 -14.81 -7.46 -9.59
C GLY A 147 -13.83 -8.27 -10.44
N ARG A 148 -14.18 -9.52 -10.79
CA ARG A 148 -13.33 -10.43 -11.58
C ARG A 148 -14.02 -11.02 -12.83
N GLY A 149 -14.81 -10.21 -13.54
CA GLY A 149 -15.37 -10.53 -14.86
C GLY A 149 -15.76 -12.00 -15.09
N GLY A 150 -16.91 -12.42 -14.54
CA GLY A 150 -17.41 -13.81 -14.67
C GLY A 150 -16.92 -14.77 -13.58
N ARG A 151 -16.11 -14.30 -12.63
CA ARG A 151 -15.78 -14.98 -11.37
C ARG A 151 -16.32 -14.20 -10.19
N ASP A 152 -16.44 -14.87 -9.05
CA ASP A 152 -16.82 -14.22 -7.79
C ASP A 152 -15.85 -13.10 -7.44
N PRO A 153 -16.35 -12.00 -6.85
CA PRO A 153 -15.51 -10.86 -6.43
C PRO A 153 -14.52 -11.28 -5.34
N VAL A 154 -13.44 -10.51 -5.22
CA VAL A 154 -12.45 -10.66 -4.14
C VAL A 154 -12.57 -9.49 -3.19
N GLN A 155 -12.64 -9.80 -1.91
CA GLN A 155 -12.60 -8.82 -0.84
C GLN A 155 -11.16 -8.62 -0.37
N LEU A 156 -10.71 -7.37 -0.26
CA LEU A 156 -9.46 -7.03 0.39
C LEU A 156 -9.75 -6.15 1.60
N THR A 157 -9.16 -6.47 2.75
CA THR A 157 -9.20 -5.60 3.92
C THR A 157 -7.79 -5.20 4.35
N TRP A 158 -7.57 -3.90 4.42
CA TRP A 158 -6.39 -3.24 4.97
C TRP A 158 -6.58 -2.94 6.47
N TYR A 159 -5.52 -3.09 7.25
CA TYR A 159 -5.45 -2.74 8.67
C TYR A 159 -4.15 -2.01 8.98
N ASP A 160 -4.21 -0.93 9.74
CA ASP A 160 -3.01 -0.28 10.25
C ASP A 160 -3.18 0.22 11.69
N GLY A 161 -2.19 0.92 12.22
CA GLY A 161 -2.21 1.45 13.58
C GLY A 161 -2.17 0.38 14.66
N GLY A 162 -1.58 -0.78 14.35
CA GLY A 162 -1.52 -1.93 15.24
C GLY A 162 -2.76 -2.83 15.19
N LEU A 163 -3.76 -2.53 14.35
CA LEU A 163 -4.86 -3.44 14.08
C LEU A 163 -4.33 -4.66 13.30
N LEU A 164 -4.82 -5.84 13.68
CA LEU A 164 -4.50 -7.10 13.01
C LEU A 164 -5.76 -7.66 12.35
N PRO A 165 -5.62 -8.36 11.21
CA PRO A 165 -6.75 -9.02 10.59
C PRO A 165 -7.26 -10.19 11.44
N PRO A 166 -8.50 -10.65 11.19
CA PRO A 166 -8.94 -11.92 11.71
C PRO A 166 -8.02 -13.04 11.19
N ARG A 167 -7.64 -13.97 12.07
CA ARG A 167 -6.84 -15.14 11.69
C ARG A 167 -7.68 -16.08 10.81
N PRO A 168 -7.25 -16.38 9.57
CA PRO A 168 -7.94 -17.38 8.75
C PRO A 168 -7.90 -18.76 9.42
N GLN A 169 -8.99 -19.51 9.33
CA GLN A 169 -9.11 -20.82 9.99
C GLN A 169 -8.04 -21.83 9.51
N ALA A 170 -7.61 -21.73 8.24
CA ALA A 170 -6.58 -22.58 7.67
C ALA A 170 -5.15 -22.21 8.13
N LEU A 171 -4.96 -21.07 8.79
CA LEU A 171 -3.65 -20.66 9.32
C LEU A 171 -3.42 -21.29 10.70
N PRO A 172 -2.38 -22.12 10.90
CA PRO A 172 -2.09 -22.72 12.20
C PRO A 172 -1.92 -21.67 13.32
N ASN A 173 -2.32 -22.04 14.54
CA ASN A 173 -2.36 -21.12 15.69
C ASN A 173 -0.98 -20.62 16.12
N ASP A 174 0.06 -21.42 15.90
CA ASP A 174 1.45 -21.14 16.24
C ASP A 174 2.16 -20.25 15.22
N VAL A 175 1.54 -19.99 14.06
CA VAL A 175 2.07 -19.06 13.06
C VAL A 175 1.75 -17.62 13.49
N PRO A 176 2.75 -16.77 13.78
CA PRO A 176 2.49 -15.40 14.19
C PRO A 176 2.05 -14.53 12.99
N LEU A 177 1.13 -13.59 13.22
CA LEU A 177 0.79 -12.53 12.25
C LEU A 177 1.78 -11.36 12.32
N VAL A 178 2.45 -11.20 13.45
CA VAL A 178 3.47 -10.18 13.66
C VAL A 178 4.81 -10.88 13.76
N ARG A 179 5.65 -10.66 12.76
CA ARG A 179 7.04 -11.09 12.76
C ARG A 179 7.90 -9.84 12.77
N GLU A 180 8.65 -9.64 13.85
CA GLU A 180 9.71 -8.65 13.83
C GLU A 180 10.77 -9.14 12.84
N LEU A 181 11.13 -8.31 11.86
CA LEU A 181 12.28 -8.59 11.01
C LEU A 181 13.52 -8.67 11.90
N GLY A 182 14.25 -9.78 11.80
CA GLY A 182 15.53 -9.94 12.47
C GLY A 182 16.53 -8.87 12.00
N ALA A 183 17.52 -8.54 12.84
CA ALA A 183 18.54 -7.55 12.52
C ALA A 183 19.39 -7.91 11.27
N ASP A 184 19.29 -9.16 10.81
CA ASP A 184 19.96 -9.75 9.66
C ASP A 184 19.09 -9.84 8.40
N GLU A 185 17.80 -9.48 8.47
CA GLU A 185 16.93 -9.36 7.30
C GLU A 185 16.98 -7.93 6.74
N GLU A 186 17.30 -7.78 5.44
CA GLU A 186 17.46 -6.46 4.80
C GLU A 186 16.18 -5.60 4.86
N GLY A 187 16.05 -4.70 5.82
CA GLY A 187 14.92 -3.78 5.95
C GLY A 187 15.10 -2.95 7.22
N PRO A 188 14.32 -1.89 7.45
CA PRO A 188 14.43 -1.14 8.69
C PRO A 188 13.74 -1.91 9.84
N PRO A 189 14.47 -2.43 10.85
CA PRO A 189 13.85 -2.97 12.05
C PRO A 189 13.40 -1.85 13.01
N PRO A 190 12.37 -2.05 13.85
CA PRO A 190 11.39 -3.13 13.82
C PRO A 190 10.13 -2.69 13.05
N SER A 191 10.16 -2.81 11.71
CA SER A 191 8.96 -2.65 10.88
C SER A 191 8.31 -4.01 10.66
N TRP A 192 7.00 -4.12 10.84
CA TRP A 192 6.26 -5.35 10.53
C TRP A 192 4.98 -5.09 9.76
N GLY A 193 4.64 -6.06 8.92
CA GLY A 193 3.45 -6.02 8.08
C GLY A 193 3.46 -7.24 7.18
N GLY A 194 2.27 -7.67 6.80
CA GLY A 194 2.11 -8.84 5.95
C GLY A 194 0.79 -8.83 5.21
N THR A 195 0.64 -9.83 4.36
CA THR A 195 -0.60 -10.09 3.63
C THR A 195 -0.90 -11.57 3.63
N ILE A 196 -2.18 -11.90 3.75
CA ILE A 196 -2.72 -13.26 3.59
C ILE A 196 -3.73 -13.24 2.45
N MET A 197 -3.55 -14.14 1.48
CA MET A 197 -4.55 -14.51 0.50
C MET A 197 -5.22 -15.81 0.94
N VAL A 198 -6.55 -15.80 1.06
CA VAL A 198 -7.37 -16.94 1.44
C VAL A 198 -8.13 -17.45 0.23
N GLY A 199 -7.79 -18.65 -0.21
CA GLY A 199 -8.57 -19.39 -1.18
C GLY A 199 -9.27 -20.59 -0.56
N ASP A 200 -9.96 -21.36 -1.39
CA ASP A 200 -10.77 -22.51 -0.99
C ASP A 200 -9.95 -23.79 -0.74
N GLU A 201 -8.70 -23.84 -1.23
CA GLU A 201 -7.80 -24.99 -1.02
C GLU A 201 -6.67 -24.69 -0.02
N GLY A 202 -6.41 -23.42 0.29
CA GLY A 202 -5.36 -23.04 1.23
C GLY A 202 -5.21 -21.54 1.45
N VAL A 203 -4.16 -21.16 2.16
CA VAL A 203 -3.77 -19.76 2.37
C VAL A 203 -2.31 -19.55 1.99
N LEU A 204 -2.04 -18.40 1.38
CA LEU A 204 -0.69 -17.91 1.12
C LEU A 204 -0.47 -16.67 1.97
N MET A 205 0.58 -16.71 2.79
CA MET A 205 1.00 -15.59 3.63
C MET A 205 2.38 -15.10 3.18
N TYR A 206 2.59 -13.79 3.13
CA TYR A 206 3.89 -13.19 2.88
C TYR A 206 4.09 -11.92 3.71
N ASP A 207 5.35 -11.56 3.92
CA ASP A 207 5.78 -10.35 4.61
C ASP A 207 5.91 -9.17 3.63
N THR A 208 6.13 -7.97 4.14
CA THR A 208 6.33 -6.74 3.33
C THR A 208 7.25 -6.97 2.12
N TYR A 209 6.87 -6.44 0.95
CA TYR A 209 7.53 -6.64 -0.36
C TYR A 209 7.44 -8.07 -0.92
N GLY A 210 6.44 -8.84 -0.51
CA GLY A 210 6.24 -10.22 -0.99
C GLY A 210 7.27 -11.21 -0.44
N ARG A 211 7.97 -10.84 0.64
CA ARG A 211 9.07 -11.63 1.20
C ARG A 211 8.57 -12.83 1.98
N ASN A 212 9.42 -13.86 2.04
CA ASN A 212 9.18 -15.06 2.84
C ASN A 212 7.75 -15.63 2.63
N PRO A 213 7.37 -15.92 1.36
CA PRO A 213 6.06 -16.46 1.05
C PRO A 213 5.93 -17.86 1.62
N ARG A 214 4.76 -18.16 2.17
CA ARG A 214 4.48 -19.38 2.93
C ARG A 214 3.08 -19.88 2.61
N LEU A 215 2.97 -21.15 2.23
CA LEU A 215 1.68 -21.81 2.02
C LEU A 215 1.21 -22.53 3.29
N TYR A 216 -0.10 -22.61 3.46
CA TYR A 216 -0.76 -23.43 4.48
C TYR A 216 -2.03 -24.08 3.92
N PRO A 217 -2.31 -25.36 4.25
CA PRO A 217 -1.50 -26.25 5.10
C PRO A 217 -0.09 -26.49 4.53
N LYS A 218 0.89 -26.74 5.42
CA LYS A 218 2.32 -26.61 5.08
C LYS A 218 2.79 -27.60 4.01
N GLU A 219 2.06 -28.70 3.88
CA GLU A 219 2.25 -29.74 2.88
C GLU A 219 2.17 -29.20 1.45
N LEU A 220 1.40 -28.12 1.22
CA LEU A 220 1.30 -27.45 -0.08
C LEU A 220 2.65 -26.93 -0.57
N GLU A 221 3.56 -26.53 0.32
CA GLU A 221 4.89 -26.07 -0.11
C GLU A 221 5.69 -27.18 -0.80
N ALA A 222 5.60 -28.41 -0.28
CA ALA A 222 6.25 -29.56 -0.90
C ALA A 222 5.54 -29.99 -2.19
N GLU A 223 4.21 -29.90 -2.25
CA GLU A 223 3.42 -30.21 -3.44
C GLU A 223 3.73 -29.24 -4.60
N TYR A 224 3.98 -27.97 -4.28
CA TYR A 224 4.22 -26.90 -5.25
C TYR A 224 5.70 -26.45 -5.34
N ASP A 225 6.65 -27.21 -4.80
CA ASP A 225 8.09 -26.85 -4.82
C ASP A 225 8.62 -26.74 -6.27
N ASP A 226 8.22 -27.69 -7.11
CA ASP A 226 8.55 -27.79 -8.54
C ASP A 226 7.74 -26.83 -9.43
N THR A 227 6.98 -25.88 -8.85
CA THR A 227 6.22 -24.89 -9.63
C THR A 227 7.14 -24.16 -10.61
N PRO A 228 6.85 -24.17 -11.93
CA PRO A 228 7.71 -23.52 -12.92
C PRO A 228 7.83 -22.02 -12.72
N GLN A 229 9.03 -21.49 -12.93
CA GLN A 229 9.24 -20.04 -12.97
C GLN A 229 8.65 -19.46 -14.25
N GLN A 230 7.54 -18.75 -14.13
CA GLN A 230 6.88 -18.07 -15.26
C GLN A 230 7.36 -16.63 -15.38
N LEU A 231 7.75 -16.02 -14.25
CA LEU A 231 8.24 -14.66 -14.20
C LEU A 231 9.77 -14.63 -14.33
N PRO A 232 10.35 -13.85 -15.27
CA PRO A 232 11.80 -13.73 -15.41
C PRO A 232 12.45 -13.34 -14.08
N ARG A 233 13.54 -14.00 -13.70
CA ARG A 233 14.29 -13.62 -12.50
C ARG A 233 15.18 -12.42 -12.82
N VAL A 234 15.25 -11.48 -11.89
CA VAL A 234 16.04 -10.27 -12.03
C VAL A 234 17.29 -10.44 -11.17
N GLY A 235 18.45 -10.47 -11.83
CA GLY A 235 19.75 -10.70 -11.19
C GLY A 235 20.42 -9.44 -10.61
N THR A 236 19.78 -8.27 -10.74
CA THR A 236 20.31 -6.98 -10.31
C THR A 236 19.40 -6.33 -9.27
N SER A 237 19.83 -5.23 -8.66
CA SER A 237 18.93 -4.41 -7.83
C SER A 237 17.79 -3.83 -8.66
N HIS A 238 16.71 -3.41 -7.98
CA HIS A 238 15.54 -2.81 -8.62
C HIS A 238 15.91 -1.56 -9.45
N GLN A 239 16.79 -0.71 -8.93
CA GLN A 239 17.28 0.48 -9.63
C GLN A 239 18.14 0.12 -10.84
N MET A 240 18.99 -0.92 -10.72
CA MET A 240 19.82 -1.37 -11.81
C MET A 240 19.00 -2.03 -12.92
N ASN A 241 17.93 -2.75 -12.58
CA ASN A 241 16.99 -3.27 -13.57
C ASN A 241 16.33 -2.13 -14.37
N TRP A 242 15.94 -1.03 -13.73
CA TRP A 242 15.45 0.14 -14.45
C TRP A 242 16.52 0.76 -15.35
N ALA A 243 17.77 0.85 -14.88
CA ALA A 243 18.89 1.36 -15.69
C ALA A 243 19.18 0.47 -16.91
N GLU A 244 19.08 -0.86 -16.77
CA GLU A 244 19.18 -1.82 -17.87
C GLU A 244 18.00 -1.70 -18.83
N ALA A 245 16.78 -1.54 -18.31
CA ALA A 245 15.59 -1.32 -19.14
C ALA A 245 15.70 -0.03 -19.96
N CYS A 246 16.21 1.06 -19.37
CA CYS A 246 16.52 2.30 -20.11
C CYS A 246 17.53 2.10 -21.24
N LYS A 247 18.42 1.09 -21.13
CA LYS A 247 19.39 0.71 -22.18
C LYS A 247 18.83 -0.31 -23.17
N GLY A 248 17.58 -0.75 -23.01
CA GLY A 248 16.97 -1.81 -23.83
C GLY A 248 17.55 -3.21 -23.55
N GLN A 249 18.13 -3.41 -22.36
CA GLN A 249 18.78 -4.67 -21.95
C GLN A 249 17.89 -5.54 -21.06
N ALA A 250 16.79 -4.99 -20.54
CA ALA A 250 15.82 -5.65 -19.69
C ALA A 250 14.43 -5.02 -19.89
N GLU A 251 13.41 -5.64 -19.31
CA GLU A 251 12.08 -5.03 -19.14
C GLU A 251 11.98 -4.41 -17.73
N PRO A 252 11.28 -3.26 -17.57
CA PRO A 252 11.00 -2.71 -16.26
C PRO A 252 10.05 -3.64 -15.51
N THR A 253 10.29 -3.80 -14.22
CA THR A 253 9.54 -4.74 -13.39
C THR A 253 8.22 -4.21 -12.84
N CYS A 254 8.08 -2.88 -12.75
CA CYS A 254 6.88 -2.20 -12.23
C CYS A 254 6.58 -0.93 -13.07
N PRO A 255 6.25 -1.06 -14.37
CA PRO A 255 5.98 0.09 -15.24
C PRO A 255 4.70 0.83 -14.84
N PHE A 256 4.49 2.05 -15.35
CA PHE A 256 3.30 2.85 -15.03
C PHE A 256 1.98 2.18 -15.42
N ASP A 257 1.95 1.36 -16.47
CA ASP A 257 0.76 0.58 -16.85
C ASP A 257 0.25 -0.34 -15.73
N TYR A 258 1.16 -0.75 -14.82
CA TYR A 258 0.83 -1.50 -13.61
C TYR A 258 0.75 -0.59 -12.39
N ALA A 259 1.76 0.26 -12.18
CA ALA A 259 1.89 1.07 -10.98
C ALA A 259 0.76 2.09 -10.81
N VAL A 260 0.26 2.68 -11.90
CA VAL A 260 -0.83 3.67 -11.84
C VAL A 260 -2.12 3.04 -11.30
N PRO A 261 -2.65 1.92 -11.85
CA PRO A 261 -3.80 1.24 -11.25
C PRO A 261 -3.61 0.83 -9.79
N LEU A 262 -2.41 0.37 -9.41
CA LEU A 262 -2.10 0.03 -8.02
C LEU A 262 -2.20 1.27 -7.12
N THR A 263 -1.55 2.37 -7.50
CA THR A 263 -1.60 3.63 -6.73
C THR A 263 -3.02 4.18 -6.66
N GLU A 264 -3.78 4.18 -7.76
CA GLU A 264 -5.18 4.60 -7.77
C GLU A 264 -6.03 3.76 -6.81
N ALA A 265 -5.89 2.43 -6.83
CA ALA A 265 -6.63 1.56 -5.92
C ALA A 265 -6.37 1.91 -4.45
N LEU A 266 -5.13 2.18 -4.07
CA LEU A 266 -4.76 2.57 -2.69
C LEU A 266 -5.32 3.95 -2.33
N LEU A 267 -5.21 4.93 -3.22
CA LEU A 267 -5.70 6.29 -2.99
C LEU A 267 -7.23 6.34 -2.86
N LEU A 268 -7.97 5.44 -3.50
CA LEU A 268 -9.41 5.32 -3.28
C LEU A 268 -9.76 4.93 -1.84
N GLY A 269 -8.90 4.18 -1.16
CA GLY A 269 -9.05 3.91 0.27
C GLY A 269 -8.95 5.18 1.11
N VAL A 270 -7.92 5.98 0.82
CA VAL A 270 -7.69 7.30 1.44
C VAL A 270 -8.89 8.23 1.21
N VAL A 271 -9.42 8.25 -0.01
CA VAL A 271 -10.62 9.04 -0.36
C VAL A 271 -11.84 8.56 0.43
N SER A 272 -12.05 7.24 0.53
CA SER A 272 -13.20 6.68 1.27
C SER A 272 -13.19 7.05 2.75
N LEU A 273 -12.00 7.11 3.37
CA LEU A 273 -11.83 7.51 4.77
C LEU A 273 -12.15 9.00 4.97
N GLN A 274 -11.69 9.86 4.06
CA GLN A 274 -12.04 11.28 4.11
C GLN A 274 -13.53 11.51 3.90
N ALA A 275 -14.14 10.81 2.94
CA ALA A 275 -15.55 10.93 2.62
C ALA A 275 -16.47 10.37 3.73
N GLY A 276 -16.02 9.37 4.49
CA GLY A 276 -16.82 8.74 5.55
C GLY A 276 -18.04 7.96 5.03
N THR A 277 -18.05 7.62 3.74
CA THR A 277 -19.11 6.90 3.03
C THR A 277 -18.48 5.96 2.00
N PRO A 278 -19.16 4.87 1.59
CA PRO A 278 -18.68 4.04 0.50
C PRO A 278 -18.48 4.81 -0.81
N VAL A 279 -17.41 4.50 -1.52
CA VAL A 279 -16.98 5.11 -2.80
C VAL A 279 -17.03 4.04 -3.89
N ARG A 280 -17.71 4.34 -5.00
CA ARG A 280 -17.74 3.55 -6.23
C ARG A 280 -17.11 4.38 -7.33
N TYR A 281 -15.94 3.96 -7.79
CA TYR A 281 -15.12 4.70 -8.72
C TYR A 281 -15.32 4.19 -10.15
N ASP A 282 -15.54 5.10 -11.11
CA ASP A 282 -15.44 4.80 -12.54
C ASP A 282 -14.04 5.19 -13.04
N PRO A 283 -13.15 4.22 -13.31
CA PRO A 283 -11.80 4.51 -13.78
C PRO A 283 -11.75 5.07 -15.21
N ARG A 284 -12.86 5.08 -15.96
CA ARG A 284 -12.90 5.65 -17.32
C ARG A 284 -13.13 7.14 -17.30
N SER A 285 -14.05 7.62 -16.46
CA SER A 285 -14.28 9.06 -16.26
C SER A 285 -13.43 9.65 -15.13
N MET A 286 -12.85 8.78 -14.28
CA MET A 286 -12.13 9.14 -13.06
C MET A 286 -13.03 9.90 -12.07
N GLU A 287 -14.23 9.36 -11.84
CA GLU A 287 -15.30 9.98 -11.03
C GLU A 287 -15.86 8.98 -9.99
N ILE A 288 -16.52 9.53 -8.96
CA ILE A 288 -17.22 8.84 -7.87
C ILE A 288 -18.73 9.17 -7.94
N PRO A 289 -19.47 8.58 -8.89
CA PRO A 289 -20.87 8.94 -9.14
C PRO A 289 -21.82 8.70 -7.96
N ASN A 290 -21.47 7.82 -7.02
CA ASN A 290 -22.34 7.52 -5.86
C ASN A 290 -22.13 8.45 -4.66
N ALA A 291 -21.08 9.27 -4.67
CA ALA A 291 -20.74 10.20 -3.59
C ALA A 291 -20.10 11.48 -4.16
N PRO A 292 -20.89 12.39 -4.76
CA PRO A 292 -20.37 13.60 -5.41
C PRO A 292 -19.53 14.49 -4.49
N GLU A 293 -19.79 14.50 -3.20
CA GLU A 293 -18.99 15.24 -2.22
C GLU A 293 -17.58 14.66 -2.07
N ALA A 294 -17.37 13.37 -2.35
CA ALA A 294 -16.05 12.73 -2.27
C ALA A 294 -15.12 13.14 -3.42
N GLU A 295 -15.66 13.65 -4.54
CA GLU A 295 -14.90 14.11 -5.71
C GLU A 295 -13.86 15.19 -5.34
N GLN A 296 -14.15 15.99 -4.30
CA GLN A 296 -13.23 17.00 -3.80
C GLN A 296 -11.89 16.39 -3.35
N TYR A 297 -11.88 15.12 -2.91
CA TYR A 297 -10.69 14.42 -2.43
C TYR A 297 -9.88 13.75 -3.55
N LEU A 298 -10.38 13.74 -4.80
CA LEU A 298 -9.61 13.31 -5.98
C LEU A 298 -8.67 14.40 -6.49
N ARG A 299 -8.83 15.63 -6.01
CA ARG A 299 -8.07 16.79 -6.45
C ARG A 299 -7.54 17.55 -5.24
N ARG A 300 -6.66 18.50 -5.52
CA ARG A 300 -6.04 19.33 -4.49
C ARG A 300 -6.06 20.77 -4.96
N ASP A 301 -6.46 21.67 -4.07
CA ASP A 301 -6.36 23.10 -4.31
C ASP A 301 -4.90 23.52 -4.15
N TYR A 302 -4.35 24.15 -5.18
CA TYR A 302 -2.97 24.61 -5.18
C TYR A 302 -2.92 26.03 -4.65
N ARG A 303 -1.99 26.32 -3.73
CA ARG A 303 -1.72 27.69 -3.33
C ARG A 303 -1.23 28.53 -4.52
N GLU A 304 -1.42 29.84 -4.42
CA GLU A 304 -1.00 30.79 -5.45
C GLU A 304 0.48 30.60 -5.83
N GLY A 305 0.77 30.67 -7.13
CA GLY A 305 2.11 30.45 -7.68
C GLY A 305 2.40 29.02 -8.15
N TRP A 306 1.53 28.05 -7.84
CA TRP A 306 1.64 26.66 -8.29
C TRP A 306 0.51 26.28 -9.24
N SER A 307 0.83 25.82 -10.45
CA SER A 307 -0.14 25.36 -11.46
C SER A 307 0.48 24.25 -12.32
N LEU A 308 -0.35 23.31 -12.79
CA LEU A 308 0.03 22.26 -13.75
C LEU A 308 -0.50 22.57 -15.16
#